data_AF-A0A645DW62-F1
#
_entry.id   AF-A0A645DW62-F1
#
_cell.length_a   1.000
_cell.length_b   1.000
_cell.length_c   1.000
_cell.angle_alpha   90.00
_cell.angle_beta   90.00
_cell.angle_gamma   90.00
#
_symmetry.space_group_name_H-M   'P 1'
#
loop_
_entity.id
_entity.type
_entity.pdbx_description
1 polymer ?
#
loop_
_entity_poly.entity_id
_entity_poly.type
_entity_poly.pdbx_seq_one_letter_code
_entity_poly.pdbx_strand_id
1 'polypeptide(L)'
;MLDELTAPYADVIDIDPAALPSPDEVDAWTGKQFADALRHDQSNPAYNLNLRQLLHVSFKLAAKMGQRYLDALDEHREHVERNVTENLYERHLKPLFEA
;
A
#
# COMPACT_ATOMS: atom_id res chain seq x y z
N MET A 1 6.28 -8.46 15.40
CA MET A 1 6.40 -7.40 14.36
C MET A 1 5.05 -7.11 13.73
N LEU A 2 4.33 -8.11 13.19
CA LEU A 2 2.94 -7.91 12.72
C LEU A 2 2.04 -7.34 13.83
N ASP A 3 1.94 -8.02 14.97
CA ASP A 3 1.12 -7.59 16.11
C ASP A 3 1.45 -6.18 16.63
N GLU A 4 2.72 -5.79 16.61
CA GLU A 4 3.17 -4.46 17.05
C GLU A 4 2.70 -3.36 16.09
N LEU A 5 2.71 -3.64 14.78
CA LEU A 5 2.29 -2.70 13.75
C LEU A 5 0.77 -2.61 13.65
N THR A 6 0.06 -3.70 13.96
CA THR A 6 -1.39 -3.80 13.87
C THR A 6 -2.11 -3.34 15.14
N ALA A 7 -1.52 -3.51 16.33
CA ALA A 7 -2.16 -3.17 17.61
C ALA A 7 -2.78 -1.76 17.68
N PRO A 8 -2.15 -0.68 17.16
CA PRO A 8 -2.76 0.65 17.18
C PRO A 8 -3.98 0.83 16.27
N TYR A 9 -4.22 -0.13 15.36
CA TYR A 9 -5.28 -0.09 14.34
C TYR A 9 -6.22 -1.30 14.43
N ALA A 10 -6.17 -2.06 15.53
CA ALA A 10 -6.89 -3.32 15.66
C ALA A 10 -8.41 -3.19 15.44
N ASP A 11 -8.99 -2.04 15.78
CA ASP A 11 -10.43 -1.78 15.60
C ASP A 11 -10.84 -1.51 14.14
N VAL A 12 -9.86 -1.25 13.24
CA VAL A 12 -10.12 -0.78 11.87
C VAL A 12 -9.42 -1.62 10.79
N ILE A 13 -8.75 -2.71 11.17
CA ILE A 13 -8.13 -3.65 10.23
C ILE A 13 -8.62 -5.08 10.50
N ASP A 14 -8.61 -5.91 9.48
CA ASP A 14 -9.05 -7.31 9.53
C ASP A 14 -8.08 -8.14 8.67
N ILE A 15 -6.86 -8.27 9.16
CA ILE A 15 -5.77 -8.98 8.46
C ILE A 15 -5.81 -10.44 8.91
N ASP A 16 -6.06 -11.34 7.96
CA ASP A 16 -5.81 -12.77 8.12
C ASP A 16 -4.33 -13.08 7.77
N PRO A 17 -3.49 -13.46 8.77
CA PRO A 17 -2.09 -13.77 8.52
C PRO A 17 -1.89 -14.98 7.60
N ALA A 18 -2.85 -15.91 7.54
CA ALA A 18 -2.77 -17.08 6.67
C ALA A 18 -3.03 -16.74 5.19
N ALA A 19 -3.64 -15.59 4.92
CA ALA A 19 -3.93 -15.08 3.58
C ALA A 19 -2.85 -14.09 3.06
N LEU A 20 -1.77 -13.89 3.82
CA LEU A 20 -0.63 -13.10 3.40
C LEU A 20 0.33 -13.94 2.54
N PRO A 21 0.90 -13.38 1.45
CA PRO A 21 1.98 -14.03 0.74
C PRO A 21 3.21 -14.14 1.63
N SER A 22 4.03 -15.18 1.41
CA SER A 22 5.30 -15.29 2.14
C SER A 22 6.32 -14.26 1.62
N PRO A 23 7.32 -13.83 2.43
CA PRO A 23 8.37 -12.94 1.95
C PRO A 23 9.08 -13.46 0.69
N ASP A 24 9.39 -14.77 0.64
CA ASP A 24 10.05 -15.40 -0.52
C ASP A 24 9.16 -15.33 -1.78
N GLU A 25 7.85 -15.44 -1.61
CA GLU A 25 6.89 -15.28 -2.71
C GLU A 25 6.89 -13.85 -3.25
N VAL A 26 6.86 -12.86 -2.34
CA VAL A 26 6.87 -11.43 -2.69
C VAL A 26 8.19 -11.02 -3.36
N ASP A 27 9.33 -11.53 -2.87
CA ASP A 27 10.65 -11.25 -3.44
C ASP A 27 10.81 -11.77 -4.87
N ALA A 28 10.02 -12.78 -5.25
CA ALA A 28 9.97 -13.31 -6.62
C ALA A 28 9.04 -12.51 -7.55
N TRP A 29 8.27 -11.55 -7.04
CA TRP A 29 7.32 -10.79 -7.85
C TRP A 29 8.01 -9.74 -8.72
N THR A 30 7.45 -9.54 -9.91
CA THR A 30 7.69 -8.33 -10.68
C THR A 30 7.03 -7.12 -10.01
N GLY A 31 7.53 -5.92 -10.31
CA GLY A 31 6.91 -4.68 -9.81
C GLY A 31 5.42 -4.54 -10.18
N LYS A 32 5.01 -5.10 -11.33
CA LYS A 32 3.60 -5.14 -11.73
C LYS A 32 2.77 -6.05 -10.81
N GLN A 33 3.24 -7.25 -10.51
CA GLN A 33 2.54 -8.17 -9.61
C GLN A 33 2.38 -7.56 -8.21
N PHE A 34 3.44 -6.94 -7.70
CA PHE A 34 3.39 -6.24 -6.42
C PHE A 34 2.36 -5.09 -6.44
N ALA A 35 2.37 -4.26 -7.49
CA ALA A 35 1.44 -3.16 -7.62
C ALA A 35 -0.02 -3.63 -7.78
N ASP A 36 -0.26 -4.67 -8.56
CA ASP A 36 -1.59 -5.26 -8.77
C ASP A 36 -2.16 -5.85 -7.47
N ALA A 37 -1.32 -6.53 -6.67
CA ALA A 37 -1.72 -7.07 -5.37
C ALA A 37 -2.00 -5.99 -4.32
N LEU A 38 -1.29 -4.87 -4.39
CA LEU A 38 -1.38 -3.79 -3.41
C LEU A 38 -2.47 -2.75 -3.73
N ARG A 39 -2.70 -2.43 -5.01
CA ARG A 39 -3.57 -1.31 -5.41
C ARG A 39 -5.02 -1.61 -5.05
N HIS A 40 -5.72 -0.62 -4.49
CA HIS A 40 -7.14 -0.76 -4.11
C HIS A 40 -8.05 -0.78 -5.34
N ASP A 41 -8.12 -1.94 -5.98
CA ASP A 41 -8.97 -2.28 -7.11
C ASP A 41 -9.60 -3.65 -6.85
N GLN A 42 -10.83 -3.64 -6.36
CA GLN A 42 -11.57 -4.86 -6.03
C GLN A 42 -11.95 -5.69 -7.28
N SER A 43 -11.84 -5.12 -8.48
CA SER A 43 -12.10 -5.85 -9.73
C SER A 43 -10.89 -6.64 -10.21
N ASN A 44 -9.69 -6.35 -9.67
CA ASN A 44 -8.47 -7.04 -10.02
C ASN A 44 -8.34 -8.35 -9.23
N PRO A 45 -8.29 -9.53 -9.88
CA PRO A 45 -8.18 -10.81 -9.18
C PRO A 45 -6.85 -10.98 -8.41
N ALA A 46 -5.82 -10.20 -8.75
CA ALA A 46 -4.55 -10.23 -8.01
C ALA A 46 -4.60 -9.42 -6.72
N TYR A 47 -5.60 -8.54 -6.54
CA TYR A 47 -5.72 -7.68 -5.37
C TYR A 47 -5.78 -8.49 -4.08
N ASN A 48 -4.90 -8.16 -3.13
CA ASN A 48 -4.85 -8.78 -1.82
C ASN A 48 -5.14 -7.74 -0.72
N LEU A 49 -6.35 -7.82 -0.15
CA LEU A 49 -6.80 -6.93 0.93
C LEU A 49 -5.89 -7.00 2.17
N ASN A 50 -5.45 -8.20 2.57
CA ASN A 50 -4.61 -8.42 3.74
C ASN A 50 -3.23 -7.76 3.55
N LEU A 51 -2.63 -7.96 2.38
CA LEU A 51 -1.38 -7.32 2.00
C LEU A 51 -1.51 -5.79 2.03
N ARG A 52 -2.59 -5.26 1.46
CA ARG A 52 -2.84 -3.82 1.44
C ARG A 52 -2.99 -3.24 2.84
N GLN A 53 -3.78 -3.85 3.71
CA GLN A 53 -3.94 -3.39 5.09
C GLN A 53 -2.61 -3.45 5.85
N LEU A 54 -1.84 -4.53 5.68
CA LEU A 54 -0.52 -4.67 6.28
C LEU A 54 0.42 -3.52 5.88
N LEU A 55 0.58 -3.26 4.58
CA LEU A 55 1.43 -2.15 4.13
C LEU A 55 0.90 -0.79 4.61
N HIS A 56 -0.42 -0.63 4.65
CA HIS A 56 -1.04 0.61 5.09
C HIS A 56 -0.72 0.95 6.55
N VAL A 57 -0.67 -0.03 7.45
CA VAL A 57 -0.31 0.21 8.87
C VAL A 57 1.20 0.17 9.12
N SER A 58 1.98 -0.40 8.19
CA SER A 58 3.43 -0.57 8.31
C SER A 58 4.26 0.64 7.87
N PHE A 59 3.64 1.77 7.53
CA PHE A 59 4.35 2.99 7.07
C PHE A 59 5.43 3.48 8.06
N LYS A 60 5.26 3.19 9.36
CA LYS A 60 6.27 3.50 10.40
C LYS A 60 7.62 2.83 10.12
N LEU A 61 7.63 1.69 9.44
CA LEU A 61 8.87 1.03 9.01
C LEU A 61 9.58 1.83 7.92
N ALA A 62 8.84 2.35 6.92
CA ALA A 62 9.39 3.24 5.90
C ALA A 62 9.97 4.52 6.53
N ALA A 63 9.28 5.09 7.52
CA ALA A 63 9.78 6.25 8.26
C ALA A 63 11.11 5.95 9.00
N LYS A 64 11.28 4.74 9.55
CA LYS A 64 12.54 4.31 10.19
C LYS A 64 13.70 4.17 9.19
N MET A 65 13.45 4.07 7.89
CA MET A 65 14.51 4.06 6.87
C MET A 65 15.14 5.45 6.65
N GLY A 66 14.53 6.52 7.18
CA GLY A 66 15.07 7.86 7.18
C GLY A 66 15.40 8.37 5.77
N GLN A 67 16.60 8.93 5.62
CA GLN A 67 17.04 9.58 4.37
C GLN A 67 16.92 8.68 3.15
N ARG A 68 17.20 7.37 3.28
CA ARG A 68 17.06 6.42 2.17
C ARG A 68 15.66 6.42 1.56
N TYR A 69 14.62 6.49 2.40
CA TYR A 69 13.25 6.51 1.90
C TYR A 69 12.89 7.88 1.31
N LEU A 70 13.36 8.97 1.93
CA LEU A 70 13.13 10.32 1.42
C LEU A 70 13.80 10.55 0.06
N ASP A 71 15.05 10.11 -0.11
CA ASP A 71 15.77 10.19 -1.38
C ASP A 71 15.04 9.42 -2.48
N ALA A 72 14.51 8.24 -2.17
CA ALA A 72 13.73 7.44 -3.12
C ALA A 72 12.41 8.12 -3.53
N LEU A 73 11.77 8.89 -2.63
CA LEU A 73 10.58 9.67 -2.96
C LEU A 73 10.92 10.82 -3.91
N ASP A 74 12.07 11.48 -3.71
CA ASP A 74 12.53 12.55 -4.60
C ASP A 74 12.96 12.00 -5.97
N GLU A 75 13.70 10.89 -6.00
CA GLU A 75 14.14 10.24 -7.23
C GLU A 75 12.96 9.77 -8.09
N HIS A 76 11.89 9.25 -7.46
CA HIS A 76 10.72 8.72 -8.15
C HIS A 76 9.51 9.65 -8.09
N ARG A 77 9.73 10.94 -7.86
CA ARG A 77 8.71 11.97 -7.68
C ARG A 77 7.60 11.92 -8.72
N GLU A 78 7.95 11.84 -10.01
CA GLU A 78 6.97 11.80 -11.10
C GLU A 78 5.97 10.64 -10.95
N HIS A 79 6.47 9.46 -10.58
CA HIS A 79 5.62 8.30 -10.34
C HIS A 79 4.78 8.46 -9.08
N VAL A 80 5.36 8.98 -8.00
CA VAL A 80 4.64 9.19 -6.73
C VAL A 80 3.52 10.22 -6.92
N GLU A 81 3.82 11.38 -7.48
CA GLU A 81 2.87 12.48 -7.67
C GLU A 81 1.69 12.07 -8.56
N ARG A 82 1.95 11.35 -9.66
CA ARG A 82 0.89 10.81 -10.52
C ARG A 82 -0.06 9.89 -9.74
N ASN A 83 0.49 8.93 -8.99
CA ASN A 83 -0.32 7.97 -8.23
C ASN A 83 -1.09 8.62 -7.08
N VAL A 84 -0.47 9.58 -6.37
CA VAL A 84 -1.11 10.31 -5.27
C VAL A 84 -2.24 11.18 -5.79
N THR A 85 -2.02 11.87 -6.92
CA THR A 85 -3.04 12.72 -7.56
C THR A 85 -4.21 11.89 -8.06
N GLU A 86 -3.95 10.79 -8.79
CA GLU A 86 -4.99 9.86 -9.25
C GLU A 86 -5.82 9.33 -8.07
N ASN A 87 -5.15 8.92 -6.98
CA ASN A 87 -5.85 8.41 -5.81
C ASN A 87 -6.66 9.50 -5.10
N LEU A 88 -6.04 10.59 -4.65
CA LEU A 88 -6.73 11.57 -3.79
C LEU A 88 -7.66 12.49 -4.58
N TYR A 89 -7.20 13.02 -5.71
CA TYR A 89 -7.97 14.00 -6.47
C TYR A 89 -8.99 13.34 -7.39
N GLU A 90 -8.55 12.52 -8.34
CA GLU A 90 -9.43 11.96 -9.37
C GLU A 90 -10.44 10.94 -8.80
N ARG A 91 -10.01 10.04 -7.91
CA ARG A 91 -10.88 8.96 -7.41
C ARG A 91 -11.71 9.33 -6.17
N HIS A 92 -11.24 10.26 -5.33
CA HIS A 92 -11.89 10.54 -4.04
C HIS A 92 -12.49 11.94 -3.95
N LEU A 93 -11.78 13.00 -4.37
CA LEU A 93 -12.29 14.37 -4.25
C LEU A 93 -13.25 14.75 -5.38
N LYS A 94 -12.82 14.57 -6.63
CA LYS A 94 -13.57 15.02 -7.82
C LYS A 94 -14.99 14.42 -7.92
N PRO A 95 -15.22 13.11 -7.66
CA PRO A 95 -16.57 12.53 -7.73
C PRO A 95 -17.56 13.08 -6.69
N LEU A 96 -17.09 13.79 -5.66
CA LEU A 96 -17.96 14.43 -4.67
C LEU A 96 -18.60 15.73 -5.18
N PHE A 97 -18.05 16.33 -6.25
CA PHE A 97 -18.48 17.63 -6.78
C PHE A 97 -19.05 17.54 -8.19
N GLU A 98 -18.84 16.42 -8.88
CA GLU A 98 -19.42 16.15 -10.19
C GLU A 98 -20.77 15.45 -10.00
N ALA A 99 -21.83 16.26 -9.90
CA ALA A 99 -23.23 15.83 -9.92
C ALA A 99 -23.69 15.43 -11.33
#